data_AF-A0AAW5UEE0-F1
#
_entry.id   AF-A0AAW5UEE0-F1
#
_cell.length_a   1.000
_cell.length_b   1.000
_cell.length_c   1.000
_cell.angle_alpha   90.00
_cell.angle_beta   90.00
_cell.angle_gamma   90.00
#
_symmetry.space_group_name_H-M   'P 1'
#
loop_
_entity.id
_entity.type
_entity.pdbx_description
1 polymer ?
#
loop_
_entity_poly.entity_id
_entity_poly.type
_entity_poly.pdbx_seq_one_letter_code
_entity_poly.pdbx_strand_id
1 'polypeptide(L)'
;MESLFELWSRRDPNWEIRYQESIMDVFCDYGKGRNSFQAARGKYFGAGYEIFIIAFFIGLYFDQTKPLIDDKAKVKHFGWSIQKWGNIEFRLGRTPYDKIQKFIFAALIARTDVDLIALDKGEISSRKVVDQLMDKMEQYANFGFSYIAEKMEDDPNYFFKETAFLHLFLSFLNKEDEANEDNELEEL
;
A
#
# COMPACT_ATOMS: atom_id res chain seq x y z
N MET A 1 -20.25 16.71 10.86
CA MET A 1 -20.44 15.49 10.03
C MET A 1 -19.05 15.01 9.68
N GLU A 2 -18.70 13.77 9.99
CA GLU A 2 -17.35 13.24 9.66
C GLU A 2 -17.23 13.05 8.15
N SER A 3 -16.07 13.39 7.60
CA SER A 3 -15.80 13.20 6.17
C SER A 3 -15.55 11.72 5.85
N LEU A 4 -15.73 11.34 4.58
CA LEU A 4 -15.43 9.99 4.11
C LEU A 4 -13.95 9.63 4.35
N PHE A 5 -13.05 10.61 4.20
CA PHE A 5 -11.63 10.47 4.53
C PHE A 5 -11.41 10.15 6.01
N GLU A 6 -12.06 10.87 6.93
CA GLU A 6 -11.95 10.60 8.37
C GLU A 6 -12.45 9.20 8.74
N LEU A 7 -13.57 8.78 8.15
CA LEU A 7 -14.12 7.43 8.35
C LEU A 7 -13.19 6.33 7.82
N TRP A 8 -12.65 6.52 6.61
CA TRP A 8 -11.71 5.59 6.00
C TRP A 8 -10.38 5.54 6.75
N SER A 9 -9.82 6.69 7.13
CA SER A 9 -8.52 6.77 7.80
C SER A 9 -8.50 6.12 9.20
N ARG A 10 -9.66 5.91 9.82
CA ARG A 10 -9.77 5.16 11.09
C ARG A 10 -9.66 3.66 10.95
N ARG A 11 -9.72 3.13 9.72
CA ARG A 11 -9.63 1.70 9.45
C ARG A 11 -8.19 1.19 9.58
N ASP A 12 -8.07 -0.12 9.74
CA ASP A 12 -6.82 -0.86 9.80
C ASP A 12 -6.88 -1.94 8.70
N PRO A 13 -6.04 -1.84 7.66
CA PRO A 13 -6.12 -2.74 6.51
C PRO A 13 -5.59 -4.13 6.83
N ASN A 14 -6.15 -5.09 6.11
CA ASN A 14 -5.78 -6.48 6.18
C ASN A 14 -4.70 -6.86 5.16
N TRP A 15 -3.95 -7.91 5.49
CA TRP A 15 -2.94 -8.51 4.61
C TRP A 15 -2.74 -10.00 4.95
N GLU A 16 -2.27 -10.78 3.98
CA GLU A 16 -2.17 -12.24 4.12
C GLU A 16 -0.91 -12.68 4.90
N ILE A 17 -1.11 -13.54 5.91
CA ILE A 17 -0.04 -14.02 6.82
C ILE A 17 1.11 -14.68 6.05
N ARG A 18 0.89 -15.23 4.86
CA ARG A 18 1.95 -15.85 4.04
C ARG A 18 3.12 -14.92 3.73
N TYR A 19 2.91 -13.60 3.74
CA TYR A 19 3.98 -12.61 3.51
C TYR A 19 4.78 -12.26 4.77
N GLN A 20 4.45 -12.87 5.92
CA GLN A 20 5.13 -12.59 7.18
C GLN A 20 6.63 -12.87 7.07
N GLU A 21 7.00 -14.09 6.70
CA GLU A 21 8.39 -14.52 6.70
C GLU A 21 9.18 -13.97 5.51
N SER A 22 8.55 -13.86 4.34
CA SER A 22 9.22 -13.47 3.08
C SER A 22 9.32 -11.96 2.88
N ILE A 23 8.43 -11.17 3.49
CA ILE A 23 8.37 -9.72 3.28
C ILE A 23 8.46 -8.97 4.60
N MET A 24 7.55 -9.23 5.55
CA MET A 24 7.49 -8.42 6.78
C MET A 24 8.75 -8.60 7.63
N ASP A 25 9.14 -9.83 7.91
CA ASP A 25 10.34 -10.13 8.71
C ASP A 25 11.64 -9.76 7.98
N VAL A 26 11.60 -9.67 6.65
CA VAL A 26 12.73 -9.34 5.77
C VAL A 26 12.95 -7.84 5.69
N PHE A 27 11.89 -7.05 5.53
CA PHE A 27 12.00 -5.61 5.25
C PHE A 27 11.61 -4.70 6.42
N CYS A 28 10.84 -5.21 7.39
CA CYS A 28 10.30 -4.42 8.49
C CYS A 28 10.82 -4.85 9.87
N ASP A 29 10.77 -3.93 10.84
CA ASP A 29 10.91 -4.24 12.27
C ASP A 29 9.52 -4.49 12.91
N TYR A 30 8.69 -5.30 12.24
CA TYR A 30 7.31 -5.57 12.65
C TYR A 30 7.22 -6.85 13.50
N GLY A 31 6.50 -6.79 14.63
CA GLY A 31 6.24 -7.96 15.50
C GLY A 31 7.38 -8.37 16.44
N LYS A 32 8.53 -7.68 16.43
CA LYS A 32 9.67 -7.98 17.31
C LYS A 32 9.63 -7.11 18.56
N GLY A 33 9.60 -7.75 19.73
CA GLY A 33 9.64 -7.06 21.02
C GLY A 33 10.94 -6.27 21.22
N ARG A 34 10.87 -5.25 22.09
CA ARG A 34 11.91 -4.24 22.42
C ARG A 34 13.29 -4.80 22.84
N ASN A 35 13.47 -6.11 22.93
CA ASN A 35 14.71 -6.77 23.40
C ASN A 35 15.62 -7.27 22.26
N SER A 36 15.26 -7.11 20.99
CA SER A 36 16.06 -7.58 19.83
C SER A 36 16.84 -6.48 19.11
N PHE A 37 17.34 -5.49 19.88
CA PHE A 37 18.08 -4.31 19.37
C PHE A 37 19.27 -4.64 18.42
N GLN A 38 19.76 -5.87 18.39
CA GLN A 38 20.83 -6.28 17.48
C GLN A 38 20.36 -6.59 16.05
N ALA A 39 19.08 -6.91 15.80
CA ALA A 39 18.55 -7.23 14.47
C ALA A 39 17.97 -6.02 13.70
N ALA A 40 17.78 -4.88 14.39
CA ALA A 40 17.18 -3.67 13.81
C ALA A 40 18.12 -2.87 12.91
N ARG A 41 19.43 -3.17 12.90
CA ARG A 41 20.40 -2.55 11.98
C ARG A 41 20.30 -3.21 10.61
N GLY A 42 19.62 -2.55 9.67
CA GLY A 42 19.61 -2.93 8.25
C GLY A 42 18.24 -3.18 7.61
N LYS A 43 17.13 -3.00 8.35
CA LYS A 43 15.78 -3.09 7.77
C LYS A 43 15.40 -1.78 7.09
N TYR A 44 14.82 -1.85 5.89
CA TYR A 44 14.43 -0.67 5.11
C TYR A 44 13.26 0.08 5.74
N PHE A 45 12.35 -0.64 6.39
CA PHE A 45 11.12 -0.08 6.96
C PHE A 45 11.08 -0.28 8.48
N GLY A 46 10.64 0.74 9.20
CA GLY A 46 10.41 0.66 10.64
C GLY A 46 9.08 -0.02 10.97
N ALA A 47 8.01 0.32 10.25
CA ALA A 47 6.68 -0.21 10.51
C ALA A 47 6.17 -1.09 9.35
N GLY A 48 5.38 -2.12 9.67
CA GLY A 48 4.80 -3.02 8.65
C GLY A 48 3.87 -2.31 7.67
N TYR A 49 3.21 -1.21 8.07
CA TYR A 49 2.38 -0.44 7.16
C TYR A 49 3.21 0.29 6.08
N GLU A 50 4.52 0.52 6.28
CA GLU A 50 5.34 1.21 5.28
C GLU A 50 5.55 0.35 4.04
N ILE A 51 5.83 -0.96 4.20
CA ILE A 51 5.89 -1.87 3.05
C ILE A 51 4.51 -2.10 2.44
N PHE A 52 3.43 -2.03 3.23
CA PHE A 52 2.07 -2.05 2.70
C PHE A 52 1.80 -0.87 1.76
N ILE A 53 2.23 0.34 2.13
CA ILE A 53 2.12 1.53 1.27
C ILE A 53 2.86 1.30 -0.05
N ILE A 54 4.08 0.74 0.00
CA ILE A 54 4.86 0.41 -1.20
C ILE A 54 4.11 -0.61 -2.07
N ALA A 55 3.62 -1.70 -1.47
CA ALA A 55 2.87 -2.73 -2.19
C ALA A 55 1.58 -2.17 -2.82
N PHE A 56 0.85 -1.31 -2.09
CA PHE A 56 -0.32 -0.61 -2.62
C PHE A 56 0.03 0.18 -3.89
N PHE A 57 1.10 0.99 -3.87
CA PHE A 57 1.48 1.76 -5.03
C PHE A 57 1.97 0.89 -6.19
N ILE A 58 2.66 -0.23 -5.92
CA ILE A 58 2.99 -1.21 -6.97
C ILE A 58 1.70 -1.70 -7.65
N GLY A 59 0.71 -2.17 -6.89
CA GLY A 59 -0.57 -2.60 -7.47
C GLY A 59 -1.30 -1.48 -8.22
N LEU A 60 -1.28 -0.26 -7.68
CA LEU A 60 -1.90 0.91 -8.31
C LEU A 60 -1.24 1.24 -9.66
N TYR A 61 0.09 1.30 -9.73
CA TYR A 61 0.81 1.66 -10.96
C TYR A 61 0.82 0.54 -12.02
N PHE A 62 0.70 -0.71 -11.61
CA PHE A 62 0.43 -1.82 -12.54
C PHE A 62 -1.05 -1.94 -12.94
N ASP A 63 -1.92 -1.15 -12.33
CA ASP A 63 -3.39 -1.24 -12.40
C ASP A 63 -3.91 -2.68 -12.21
N GLN A 64 -3.33 -3.40 -11.25
CA GLN A 64 -3.60 -4.80 -10.99
C GLN A 64 -4.03 -5.02 -9.53
N THR A 65 -5.07 -5.82 -9.35
CA THR A 65 -5.66 -6.16 -8.06
C THR A 65 -5.64 -7.67 -7.83
N LYS A 66 -5.41 -8.10 -6.59
CA LYS A 66 -5.51 -9.50 -6.19
C LYS A 66 -6.38 -9.63 -4.93
N PRO A 67 -7.47 -10.40 -4.94
CA PRO A 67 -8.32 -10.59 -3.76
C PRO A 67 -7.51 -11.19 -2.60
N LEU A 68 -7.81 -10.75 -1.37
CA LEU A 68 -7.32 -11.45 -0.18
C LEU A 68 -7.93 -12.86 -0.12
N ILE A 69 -7.23 -13.77 0.55
CA ILE A 69 -7.79 -15.08 0.87
C ILE A 69 -9.02 -14.97 1.80
N ASP A 70 -10.07 -15.73 1.49
CA ASP A 70 -11.33 -15.73 2.27
C ASP A 70 -11.16 -16.22 3.71
N ASP A 71 -10.13 -17.05 3.94
CA ASP A 71 -9.83 -17.61 5.25
C ASP A 71 -9.27 -16.53 6.19
N LYS A 72 -10.14 -15.98 7.03
CA LYS A 72 -9.80 -14.96 8.03
C LYS A 72 -8.69 -15.39 9.00
N ALA A 73 -8.47 -16.69 9.21
CA ALA A 73 -7.35 -17.16 10.04
C ALA A 73 -5.99 -16.97 9.36
N LYS A 74 -5.97 -16.76 8.04
CA LYS A 74 -4.77 -16.51 7.21
C LYS A 74 -4.57 -15.03 6.87
N VAL A 75 -5.38 -14.16 7.46
CA VAL A 75 -5.35 -12.72 7.25
C VAL A 75 -5.12 -12.03 8.60
N LYS A 76 -4.39 -10.93 8.60
CA LYS A 76 -4.19 -10.09 9.79
C LYS A 76 -4.08 -8.63 9.40
N HIS A 77 -4.13 -7.77 10.41
CA HIS A 77 -4.03 -6.32 10.27
C HIS A 77 -2.82 -5.79 11.05
N PHE A 78 -2.45 -4.53 10.86
CA PHE A 78 -1.23 -3.99 11.47
C PHE A 78 -1.40 -3.57 12.94
N GLY A 79 -2.65 -3.44 13.41
CA GLY A 79 -3.00 -2.92 14.73
C GLY A 79 -2.90 -1.39 14.80
N TRP A 80 -2.83 -0.71 13.65
CA TRP A 80 -2.55 0.72 13.59
C TRP A 80 -3.36 1.39 12.48
N SER A 81 -4.28 2.27 12.88
CA SER A 81 -5.17 2.93 11.93
C SER A 81 -4.42 3.84 10.94
N ILE A 82 -4.94 3.94 9.73
CA ILE A 82 -4.33 4.69 8.62
C ILE A 82 -4.04 6.15 8.99
N GLN A 83 -4.92 6.79 9.76
CA GLN A 83 -4.75 8.18 10.23
C GLN A 83 -3.45 8.42 11.01
N LYS A 84 -2.84 7.35 11.55
CA LYS A 84 -1.59 7.42 12.32
C LYS A 84 -0.35 7.08 11.49
N TRP A 85 -0.49 6.77 10.20
CA TRP A 85 0.61 6.39 9.33
C TRP A 85 1.46 7.60 8.94
N GLY A 86 2.78 7.49 8.98
CA GLY A 86 3.68 8.59 8.63
C GLY A 86 3.71 9.76 9.62
N ASN A 87 2.97 9.68 10.73
CA ASN A 87 3.08 10.59 11.87
C ASN A 87 4.24 10.15 12.76
N ILE A 88 5.46 10.37 12.25
CA ILE A 88 6.71 10.10 12.97
C ILE A 88 7.12 11.40 13.67
N GLU A 89 7.38 11.33 14.97
CA GLU A 89 8.00 12.46 15.68
C GLU A 89 9.33 12.83 15.03
N PHE A 90 9.72 14.11 15.08
CA PHE A 90 10.96 14.67 14.55
C PHE A 90 12.21 14.15 15.30
N ARG A 91 12.36 12.83 15.46
CA ARG A 91 13.52 12.17 16.02
C ARG A 91 14.43 11.76 14.88
N LEU A 92 15.71 12.12 14.99
CA LEU A 92 16.79 11.69 14.10
C LEU A 92 16.68 12.21 12.64
N GLY A 93 16.06 13.37 12.41
CA GLY A 93 16.03 14.02 11.09
C GLY A 93 15.04 13.42 10.09
N ARG A 94 14.13 12.53 10.52
CA ARG A 94 13.04 12.02 9.69
C ARG A 94 11.93 13.05 9.58
N THR A 95 11.43 13.25 8.36
CA THR A 95 10.31 14.16 8.09
C THR A 95 9.00 13.37 8.12
N PRO A 96 7.93 13.89 8.76
CA PRO A 96 6.60 13.31 8.66
C PRO A 96 6.13 13.21 7.20
N TYR A 97 5.42 12.14 6.88
CA TYR A 97 4.89 11.88 5.53
C TYR A 97 3.41 11.51 5.54
N ASP A 98 2.66 11.99 6.54
CA ASP A 98 1.22 11.79 6.74
C ASP A 98 0.36 12.14 5.51
N LYS A 99 0.83 13.06 4.66
CA LYS A 99 0.17 13.39 3.37
C LYS A 99 -0.04 12.16 2.47
N ILE A 100 0.75 11.10 2.62
CA ILE A 100 0.59 9.86 1.87
C ILE A 100 -0.81 9.26 2.04
N GLN A 101 -1.42 9.43 3.21
CA GLN A 101 -2.78 8.97 3.48
C GLN A 101 -3.80 9.62 2.53
N LYS A 102 -3.61 10.92 2.22
CA LYS A 102 -4.49 11.66 1.32
C LYS A 102 -4.29 11.23 -0.13
N PHE A 103 -3.05 10.93 -0.54
CA PHE A 103 -2.76 10.43 -1.88
C PHE A 103 -3.35 9.04 -2.11
N ILE A 104 -3.20 8.13 -1.14
CA ILE A 104 -3.85 6.82 -1.18
C ILE A 104 -5.37 6.98 -1.28
N PHE A 105 -5.99 7.81 -0.42
CA PHE A 105 -7.43 8.03 -0.47
C PHE A 105 -7.91 8.60 -1.80
N ALA A 106 -7.21 9.60 -2.35
CA ALA A 106 -7.54 10.18 -3.64
C ALA A 106 -7.46 9.15 -4.77
N ALA A 107 -6.42 8.30 -4.78
CA ALA A 107 -6.28 7.21 -5.73
C ALA A 107 -7.43 6.20 -5.62
N LEU A 108 -7.84 5.84 -4.39
CA LEU A 108 -8.95 4.91 -4.18
C LEU A 108 -10.29 5.48 -4.66
N ILE A 109 -10.56 6.76 -4.40
CA ILE A 109 -11.76 7.43 -4.93
C ILE A 109 -11.76 7.42 -6.46
N ALA A 110 -10.60 7.63 -7.10
CA ALA A 110 -10.50 7.62 -8.56
C ALA A 110 -10.60 6.21 -9.18
N ARG A 111 -10.13 5.17 -8.48
CA ARG A 111 -10.01 3.80 -9.01
C ARG A 111 -11.09 2.82 -8.54
N THR A 112 -11.99 3.26 -7.67
CA THR A 112 -13.11 2.45 -7.18
C THR A 112 -14.40 2.99 -7.76
N ASP A 113 -15.23 2.11 -8.32
CA ASP A 113 -16.55 2.47 -8.84
C ASP A 113 -17.54 2.69 -7.68
N VAL A 114 -17.42 3.87 -7.06
CA VAL A 114 -18.26 4.30 -5.95
C VAL A 114 -19.34 5.23 -6.47
N ASP A 115 -20.60 4.89 -6.20
CA ASP A 115 -21.74 5.76 -6.50
C ASP A 115 -21.85 6.90 -5.48
N LEU A 116 -21.09 7.98 -5.69
CA LEU A 116 -21.11 9.16 -4.85
C LEU A 116 -22.46 9.90 -4.90
N ILE A 117 -23.24 9.73 -5.97
CA ILE A 117 -24.58 10.33 -6.12
C ILE A 117 -25.56 9.60 -5.19
N ALA A 118 -25.55 8.28 -5.20
CA ALA A 118 -26.34 7.46 -4.27
C ALA A 118 -25.93 7.70 -2.82
N LEU A 119 -24.65 7.98 -2.55
CA LEU A 119 -24.18 8.36 -1.21
C LEU A 119 -24.79 9.69 -0.76
N ASP A 120 -24.79 10.70 -1.62
CA ASP A 120 -25.35 12.02 -1.32
C ASP A 120 -26.86 11.97 -1.09
N LYS A 121 -27.57 11.12 -1.86
CA LYS A 121 -29.00 10.84 -1.67
C LYS A 121 -29.32 9.98 -0.43
N GLY A 122 -28.31 9.40 0.22
CA GLY A 122 -28.48 8.50 1.36
C GLY A 122 -28.95 7.09 1.01
N GLU A 123 -28.91 6.71 -0.27
CA GLU A 123 -29.27 5.37 -0.77
C GLU A 123 -28.20 4.33 -0.40
N ILE A 124 -26.93 4.75 -0.35
CA ILE A 124 -25.83 3.97 0.21
C ILE A 124 -25.24 4.67 1.43
N SER A 125 -24.80 3.87 2.42
CA SER A 125 -24.17 4.42 3.62
C SER A 125 -22.69 4.74 3.38
N SER A 126 -22.17 5.75 4.09
CA SER A 126 -20.73 6.05 4.10
C SER A 126 -19.89 4.84 4.51
N ARG A 127 -20.41 3.98 5.40
CA ARG A 127 -19.74 2.73 5.79
C ARG A 127 -19.54 1.79 4.60
N LYS A 128 -20.59 1.58 3.78
CA LYS A 128 -20.51 0.72 2.60
C LYS A 128 -19.46 1.23 1.61
N VAL A 129 -19.40 2.53 1.40
CA VAL A 129 -18.38 3.16 0.55
C VAL A 129 -16.98 2.94 1.14
N VAL A 130 -16.79 3.18 2.44
CA VAL A 130 -15.50 2.92 3.10
C VAL A 130 -15.09 1.45 2.96
N ASP A 131 -16.02 0.51 3.10
CA ASP A 131 -15.72 -0.92 2.93
C ASP A 131 -15.24 -1.24 1.50
N GLN A 132 -15.86 -0.63 0.47
CA GLN A 132 -15.40 -0.75 -0.92
C GLN A 132 -13.99 -0.17 -1.13
N LEU A 133 -13.70 1.00 -0.55
CA LEU A 133 -12.38 1.62 -0.64
C LEU A 133 -11.31 0.78 0.06
N MET A 134 -11.65 0.19 1.22
CA MET A 134 -10.75 -0.70 1.96
C MET A 134 -10.47 -1.97 1.17
N ASP A 135 -11.50 -2.61 0.63
CA ASP A 135 -11.36 -3.81 -0.20
C ASP A 135 -10.46 -3.54 -1.41
N LYS A 136 -10.70 -2.44 -2.15
CA LYS A 136 -9.84 -2.06 -3.29
C LYS A 136 -8.39 -1.80 -2.86
N MET A 137 -8.17 -1.13 -1.73
CA MET A 137 -6.83 -0.87 -1.19
C MET A 137 -6.08 -2.15 -0.85
N GLU A 138 -6.75 -3.06 -0.14
CA GLU A 138 -6.21 -4.37 0.25
C GLU A 138 -5.89 -5.21 -0.99
N GLN A 139 -6.72 -5.15 -2.02
CA GLN A 139 -6.49 -5.87 -3.26
C GLN A 139 -5.28 -5.34 -4.06
N TYR A 140 -5.11 -4.03 -4.16
CA TYR A 140 -3.91 -3.43 -4.76
C TYR A 140 -2.65 -3.83 -3.99
N ALA A 141 -2.70 -3.73 -2.66
CA ALA A 141 -1.56 -4.12 -1.82
C ALA A 141 -1.24 -5.63 -1.93
N ASN A 142 -2.25 -6.49 -2.01
CA ASN A 142 -2.04 -7.94 -2.12
C ASN A 142 -1.40 -8.35 -3.46
N PHE A 143 -1.74 -7.63 -4.55
CA PHE A 143 -1.01 -7.77 -5.80
C PHE A 143 0.45 -7.32 -5.61
N GLY A 144 0.69 -6.15 -5.03
CA GLY A 144 2.04 -5.65 -4.80
C GLY A 144 2.90 -6.58 -3.93
N PHE A 145 2.32 -7.20 -2.89
CA PHE A 145 3.02 -8.21 -2.10
C PHE A 145 3.34 -9.47 -2.91
N SER A 146 2.42 -9.92 -3.77
CA SER A 146 2.68 -11.04 -4.67
C SER A 146 3.84 -10.72 -5.61
N TYR A 147 3.83 -9.53 -6.22
CA TYR A 147 4.90 -9.07 -7.11
C TYR A 147 6.25 -9.03 -6.39
N ILE A 148 6.30 -8.48 -5.16
CA ILE A 148 7.53 -8.44 -4.37
C ILE A 148 8.01 -9.86 -4.06
N ALA A 149 7.11 -10.74 -3.62
CA ALA A 149 7.46 -12.13 -3.29
C ALA A 149 8.02 -12.87 -4.50
N GLU A 150 7.35 -12.79 -5.66
CA GLU A 150 7.78 -13.42 -6.91
C GLU A 150 9.19 -12.92 -7.34
N LYS A 151 9.45 -11.61 -7.25
CA LYS A 151 10.80 -11.08 -7.55
C LYS A 151 11.88 -11.57 -6.58
N MET A 152 11.51 -11.82 -5.32
CA MET A 152 12.43 -12.34 -4.31
C MET A 152 12.62 -13.86 -4.41
N GLU A 153 11.67 -14.60 -5.00
CA GLU A 153 11.83 -16.01 -5.36
C GLU A 153 12.83 -16.17 -6.52
N ASP A 154 12.78 -15.28 -7.51
CA ASP A 154 13.72 -15.26 -8.64
C ASP A 154 15.14 -14.80 -8.22
N ASP A 155 15.25 -13.71 -7.47
CA ASP A 155 16.50 -13.17 -6.92
C ASP A 155 16.27 -12.70 -5.48
N PRO A 156 16.72 -13.47 -4.47
CA PRO A 156 16.58 -13.10 -3.05
C PRO A 156 17.22 -11.77 -2.66
N ASN A 157 18.11 -11.21 -3.51
CA ASN A 157 18.76 -9.93 -3.30
C ASN A 157 18.16 -8.79 -4.14
N TYR A 158 17.09 -9.03 -4.90
CA TYR A 158 16.53 -8.07 -5.86
C TYR A 158 16.29 -6.69 -5.24
N PHE A 159 15.54 -6.65 -4.14
CA PHE A 159 15.22 -5.42 -3.42
C PHE A 159 16.28 -4.97 -2.41
N PHE A 160 17.37 -5.73 -2.26
CA PHE A 160 18.52 -5.34 -1.43
C PHE A 160 19.60 -4.58 -2.20
N LYS A 161 19.52 -4.57 -3.53
CA LYS A 161 20.34 -3.70 -4.37
C LYS A 161 19.96 -2.24 -4.08
N GLU A 162 20.96 -1.37 -4.04
CA GLU A 162 20.77 0.05 -3.79
C GLU A 162 19.70 0.60 -4.73
N THR A 163 18.74 1.37 -4.18
CA THR A 163 17.65 2.02 -4.92
C THR A 163 16.68 1.12 -5.71
N ALA A 164 16.62 -0.19 -5.48
CA ALA A 164 15.74 -1.10 -6.25
C ALA A 164 14.25 -0.70 -6.28
N PHE A 165 13.67 -0.35 -5.12
CA PHE A 165 12.29 0.17 -5.07
C PHE A 165 12.13 1.48 -5.82
N LEU A 166 13.12 2.39 -5.72
CA LEU A 166 13.09 3.65 -6.45
C LEU A 166 13.13 3.43 -7.96
N HIS A 167 14.01 2.54 -8.44
CA HIS A 167 14.07 2.18 -9.86
C HIS A 167 12.77 1.58 -10.37
N LEU A 168 12.11 0.74 -9.56
CA LEU A 168 10.79 0.22 -9.90
C LEU A 168 9.79 1.37 -10.10
N PHE A 169 9.72 2.32 -9.17
CA PHE A 169 8.79 3.45 -9.31
C PHE A 169 9.14 4.39 -10.47
N LEU A 170 10.43 4.66 -10.71
CA LEU A 170 10.87 5.45 -11.86
C LEU A 170 10.50 4.78 -13.19
N SER A 171 10.48 3.45 -13.25
CA SER A 171 10.09 2.73 -14.47
C SER A 171 8.62 2.93 -14.85
N PHE A 172 7.75 3.30 -13.91
CA PHE A 172 6.35 3.63 -14.23
C PHE A 172 6.23 5.00 -14.90
N LEU A 173 7.11 5.95 -14.55
CA LEU A 173 7.13 7.27 -15.18
C LEU A 173 7.58 7.16 -16.64
N ASN A 174 8.63 6.39 -16.91
CA ASN A 174 9.14 6.21 -18.28
C ASN A 174 8.13 5.49 -19.20
N LYS A 175 7.30 4.60 -18.64
CA LYS A 175 6.25 3.93 -19.41
C LYS A 175 5.12 4.87 -19.85
N GLU A 176 4.84 5.91 -19.05
CA GLU A 176 3.87 6.93 -19.45
C GLU A 176 4.40 7.77 -20.60
N ASP A 177 5.71 8.07 -20.63
CA ASP A 177 6.35 8.78 -21.75
C ASP A 177 6.29 7.97 -23.05
N GLU A 178 6.64 6.66 -23.01
CA GLU A 178 6.56 5.78 -24.18
C GLU A 178 5.11 5.57 -24.68
N ALA A 179 4.14 5.39 -23.77
CA ALA A 179 2.74 5.22 -24.14
C ALA A 179 2.10 6.51 -24.71
N ASN A 180 2.59 7.68 -24.30
CA ASN A 180 2.14 8.96 -24.86
C ASN A 180 2.74 9.20 -26.26
N GLU A 181 4.00 8.84 -26.49
CA GLU A 181 4.64 8.90 -27.82
C GLU A 181 3.96 7.94 -28.83
N ASP A 182 3.63 6.72 -28.41
CA ASP A 182 2.92 5.76 -29.26
C ASP A 182 1.49 6.21 -29.60
N ASN A 183 0.77 6.82 -28.66
CA ASN A 183 -0.57 7.38 -28.92
C ASN A 183 -0.53 8.58 -29.90
N GLU A 184 0.50 9.43 -29.84
CA GLU A 184 0.68 10.53 -30.81
C GLU A 184 1.00 10.02 -32.23
N LEU A 185 1.64 8.86 -32.35
CA LEU A 185 1.96 8.24 -33.64
C LEU A 185 0.77 7.48 -34.26
N GLU A 186 -0.15 6.94 -33.45
CA GLU A 186 -1.36 6.27 -33.94
C GLU A 186 -2.48 7.25 -34.38
N GLU A 187 -2.38 8.54 -34.03
CA GLU A 187 -3.33 9.60 -34.45
C GLU A 187 -2.93 10.33 -35.77
N LEU A 188 -1.87 9.89 -36.47
CA LEU A 188 -1.38 10.44 -37.75
C LEU A 188 -1.64 9.52 -38.95
#